data_AF-A0A142WPZ0-F1
#
_entry.id   AF-A0A142WPZ0-F1
#
_cell.length_a   1.000
_cell.length_b   1.000
_cell.length_c   1.000
_cell.angle_alpha   90.00
_cell.angle_beta   90.00
_cell.angle_gamma   90.00
#
_symmetry.space_group_name_H-M   'P 1'
#
loop_
_entity.id
_entity.type
_entity.pdbx_description
1 polymer ?
#
loop_
_entity_poly.entity_id
_entity_poly.type
_entity_poly.pdbx_seq_one_letter_code
_entity_poly.pdbx_strand_id
1 'polypeptide(L)'
;MIDLELETLIPIGEAPRHIPGRPHRATVWRWIQGGVRGVTLESVLIGGRRYTSTEAIRRFLLASNATSAAPIVPVAAGSRSKVDRAMRELELG
;
A
#
# COMPACT_ATOMS: atom_id res chain seq x y z
N MET A 1 -6.61 8.68 -14.04
CA MET A 1 -8.00 8.16 -14.11
C MET A 1 -7.92 6.73 -14.60
N ILE A 2 -8.86 5.84 -14.23
CA ILE A 2 -8.88 4.46 -14.75
C ILE A 2 -9.23 4.46 -16.24
N ASP A 3 -8.42 3.79 -17.04
CA ASP A 3 -8.70 3.48 -18.45
C ASP A 3 -9.39 2.11 -18.56
N LEU A 4 -10.60 2.09 -19.13
CA LEU A 4 -11.42 0.87 -19.21
C LEU A 4 -10.96 -0.10 -20.31
N GLU A 5 -10.16 0.35 -21.28
CA GLU A 5 -9.69 -0.48 -22.39
C GLU A 5 -8.32 -1.11 -22.08
N LEU A 6 -7.51 -0.44 -21.27
CA LEU A 6 -6.11 -0.84 -21.02
C LEU A 6 -5.87 -1.43 -19.63
N GLU A 7 -6.74 -1.18 -18.65
CA GLU A 7 -6.49 -1.60 -17.27
C GLU A 7 -7.27 -2.86 -16.87
N THR A 8 -6.64 -3.66 -16.01
CA THR A 8 -7.25 -4.87 -15.47
C THR A 8 -8.16 -4.52 -14.30
N LEU A 9 -9.47 -4.37 -14.59
CA LEU A 9 -10.48 -4.08 -13.57
C LEU A 9 -10.68 -5.24 -12.60
N ILE A 10 -10.75 -4.92 -11.32
CA ILE A 10 -11.06 -5.86 -10.24
C ILE A 10 -12.17 -5.30 -9.34
N PRO A 11 -13.10 -6.15 -8.86
CA PRO A 11 -14.09 -5.74 -7.88
C PRO A 11 -13.41 -5.20 -6.62
N ILE A 12 -13.99 -4.17 -6.00
CA ILE A 12 -13.34 -3.56 -4.82
C ILE A 12 -13.18 -4.53 -3.64
N GLY A 13 -14.01 -5.56 -3.57
CA GLY A 13 -13.89 -6.63 -2.58
C GLY A 13 -12.64 -7.51 -2.76
N GLU A 14 -12.09 -7.55 -3.97
CA GLU A 14 -10.89 -8.33 -4.31
C GLU A 14 -9.61 -7.51 -4.18
N ALA A 15 -9.69 -6.18 -4.24
CA ALA A 15 -8.54 -5.28 -4.14
C ALA A 15 -7.55 -5.61 -3.01
N PRO A 16 -7.98 -5.95 -1.76
CA PRO A 16 -7.06 -6.40 -0.71
C PRO A 16 -6.08 -7.51 -1.13
N ARG A 17 -6.49 -8.43 -2.01
CA ARG A 17 -5.65 -9.55 -2.47
C ARG A 17 -4.51 -9.10 -3.37
N HIS A 18 -4.66 -7.95 -4.02
CA HIS A 18 -3.68 -7.37 -4.94
C HIS A 18 -2.78 -6.33 -4.26
N ILE A 19 -2.96 -6.09 -2.96
CA ILE A 19 -2.19 -5.12 -2.19
C ILE A 19 -1.28 -5.87 -1.21
N PRO A 20 0.04 -5.58 -1.19
CA PRO A 20 0.95 -6.15 -0.19
C PRO A 20 0.45 -5.93 1.24
N GLY A 21 0.56 -6.95 2.08
CA GLY A 21 0.05 -6.92 3.46
C GLY A 21 -1.47 -7.10 3.59
N ARG A 22 -2.20 -7.24 2.47
CA ARG A 22 -3.64 -7.58 2.41
C ARG A 22 -4.48 -6.76 3.39
N PRO A 23 -4.50 -5.42 3.25
CA PRO A 23 -5.21 -4.56 4.19
C PRO A 23 -6.69 -4.90 4.24
N HIS A 24 -7.35 -4.59 5.36
CA HIS A 24 -8.78 -4.82 5.51
C HIS A 24 -9.59 -4.04 4.44
N ARG A 25 -10.72 -4.61 3.99
CA ARG A 25 -11.58 -3.98 2.96
C ARG A 25 -11.97 -2.54 3.30
N ALA A 26 -12.22 -2.25 4.58
CA ALA A 26 -12.56 -0.91 5.05
C ALA A 26 -11.42 0.11 4.81
N THR A 27 -10.16 -0.33 4.86
CA THR A 27 -8.99 0.50 4.56
C THR A 27 -8.98 0.91 3.09
N VAL A 28 -9.27 -0.04 2.19
CA VAL A 28 -9.36 0.23 0.74
C VAL A 28 -10.50 1.21 0.45
N TRP A 29 -11.66 1.05 1.10
CA TRP A 29 -12.75 2.02 0.99
C TRP A 29 -12.34 3.42 1.45
N ARG A 30 -11.60 3.52 2.56
CA ARG A 30 -11.07 4.81 3.04
C ARG A 30 -10.15 5.46 2.01
N TRP A 31 -9.28 4.68 1.37
CA TRP A 31 -8.40 5.20 0.32
C TRP A 31 -9.14 5.70 -0.92
N ILE A 32 -10.28 5.10 -1.27
CA ILE A 32 -11.14 5.62 -2.33
C ILE A 32 -11.81 6.93 -1.91
N GLN A 33 -12.39 6.96 -0.71
CA GLN A 33 -13.26 8.07 -0.29
C GLN A 33 -12.48 9.33 0.14
N GLY A 34 -11.36 9.14 0.84
CA GLY A 34 -10.57 10.25 1.39
C GLY A 34 -9.07 10.14 1.15
N GLY A 35 -8.61 9.02 0.57
CA GLY A 35 -7.19 8.83 0.28
C GLY A 35 -6.33 8.64 1.53
N VAL A 36 -5.02 8.77 1.34
CA VAL A 36 -3.99 8.82 2.37
C VAL A 36 -2.87 9.74 1.88
N ARG A 37 -2.37 10.62 2.74
CA ARG A 37 -1.30 11.58 2.38
C ARG A 37 -1.62 12.40 1.11
N GLY A 38 -2.88 12.78 0.93
CA GLY A 38 -3.34 13.55 -0.24
C GLY A 38 -3.47 12.75 -1.55
N VAL A 39 -3.24 11.44 -1.52
CA VAL A 39 -3.37 10.56 -2.69
C VAL A 39 -4.61 9.68 -2.51
N THR A 40 -5.48 9.63 -3.52
CA THR A 40 -6.71 8.83 -3.52
C THR A 40 -6.57 7.60 -4.42
N LEU A 41 -7.20 6.49 -4.03
CA LEU A 41 -7.25 5.29 -4.86
C LEU A 41 -8.36 5.45 -5.90
N GLU A 42 -7.99 5.35 -7.17
CA GLU A 42 -8.91 5.50 -8.28
C GLU A 42 -9.91 4.34 -8.32
N SER A 43 -11.17 4.66 -8.62
CA SER A 43 -12.23 3.67 -8.75
C SER A 43 -13.29 4.13 -9.73
N VAL A 44 -14.04 3.19 -10.29
CA VAL A 44 -15.15 3.42 -11.21
C VAL A 44 -16.39 2.65 -10.76
N LEU A 45 -17.58 3.20 -11.03
CA LEU A 45 -18.85 2.55 -10.75
C LEU A 45 -19.41 1.96 -12.05
N ILE A 46 -19.62 0.65 -12.09
CA ILE A 46 -20.15 -0.07 -13.26
C ILE A 46 -21.31 -0.93 -12.78
N GLY A 47 -22.52 -0.68 -13.28
CA GLY A 47 -23.72 -1.43 -12.90
C GLY A 47 -23.98 -1.46 -11.39
N GLY A 48 -23.73 -0.34 -10.69
CA GLY A 48 -23.91 -0.24 -9.23
C GLY A 48 -22.83 -0.91 -8.39
N ARG A 49 -21.82 -1.55 -9.00
CA ARG A 49 -20.68 -2.15 -8.31
C ARG A 49 -19.43 -1.31 -8.55
N ARG A 50 -18.61 -1.16 -7.51
CA ARG A 50 -17.38 -0.38 -7.58
C ARG A 50 -16.19 -1.27 -7.92
N TYR A 51 -15.39 -0.81 -8.87
CA TYR A 51 -14.18 -1.46 -9.34
C TYR A 51 -13.00 -0.52 -9.15
N THR A 52 -11.83 -1.11 -8.96
CA THR A 52 -10.54 -0.44 -9.16
C THR A 52 -9.76 -1.26 -10.19
N SER A 53 -8.50 -0.95 -10.42
CA SER A 53 -7.64 -1.74 -11.29
C SER A 53 -6.32 -2.06 -10.59
N THR A 54 -5.60 -3.07 -11.08
CA THR A 54 -4.28 -3.40 -10.55
C THR A 54 -3.27 -2.27 -10.77
N GLU A 55 -3.45 -1.53 -11.86
CA GLU A 55 -2.67 -0.39 -12.32
C GLU A 55 -2.94 0.84 -11.46
N ALA A 56 -4.21 1.11 -11.13
CA ALA A 56 -4.60 2.15 -10.19
C ALA A 56 -4.03 1.88 -8.79
N ILE A 57 -4.06 0.62 -8.33
CA ILE A 57 -3.44 0.22 -7.06
C ILE A 57 -1.94 0.52 -7.09
N ARG A 58 -1.24 0.14 -8.18
CA ARG A 58 0.18 0.44 -8.34
C ARG A 58 0.45 1.94 -8.28
N ARG A 59 -0.28 2.75 -9.06
CA ARG A 59 -0.15 4.22 -9.07
C ARG A 59 -0.36 4.82 -7.69
N PHE A 60 -1.42 4.40 -7.01
CA PHE A 60 -1.74 4.82 -5.65
C PHE A 60 -0.62 4.53 -4.66
N LEU A 61 -0.07 3.31 -4.68
CA LEU A 61 1.02 2.91 -3.78
C LEU A 61 2.31 3.70 -4.05
N LEU A 62 2.64 3.94 -5.32
CA LEU A 62 3.81 4.75 -5.67
C LEU A 62 3.63 6.20 -5.21
N ALA A 63 2.50 6.83 -5.55
CA ALA A 63 2.24 8.22 -5.21
C ALA A 63 2.14 8.45 -3.70
N SER A 64 1.49 7.55 -2.95
CA SER A 64 1.34 7.66 -1.49
C SER A 64 2.66 7.48 -0.70
N ASN A 65 3.71 6.98 -1.36
CA ASN A 65 5.04 6.83 -0.78
C ASN A 65 6.08 7.80 -1.37
N ALA A 66 5.82 8.42 -2.52
CA ALA A 66 6.72 9.40 -3.13
C ALA A 66 6.92 10.66 -2.25
N THR A 67 5.91 11.06 -1.48
CA THR A 67 5.94 12.23 -0.59
C THR A 67 6.92 12.09 0.59
N SER A 68 7.52 10.93 0.84
CA SER A 68 8.49 10.73 1.93
C SER A 68 9.94 10.60 1.47
N ALA A 69 10.23 10.80 0.17
CA ALA A 69 11.61 10.85 -0.33
C ALA A 69 12.25 12.21 -0.02
N ALA A 70 12.44 12.53 1.26
CA ALA A 70 13.61 13.32 1.64
C ALA A 70 14.85 12.52 1.18
N PRO A 71 15.92 13.16 0.67
CA PRO A 71 17.14 12.44 0.35
C PRO A 71 17.57 11.64 1.57
N ILE A 72 17.79 10.34 1.36
CA ILE A 72 18.31 9.44 2.38
C ILE A 72 19.73 9.92 2.66
N VAL A 73 19.90 10.86 3.59
CA VAL A 73 21.19 11.05 4.22
C VAL A 73 21.45 9.72 4.93
N PRO A 74 22.55 9.00 4.65
CA PRO A 74 22.86 7.78 5.36
C PRO A 74 23.12 8.16 6.82
N VAL A 75 22.07 8.10 7.65
CA VAL A 75 22.24 8.08 9.10
C VAL A 75 22.96 6.76 9.37
N ALA A 76 24.22 6.88 9.78
CA ALA A 76 25.10 5.79 10.11
C ALA A 76 24.33 4.70 10.89
N ALA A 77 24.54 3.45 10.47
CA ALA A 77 23.86 2.26 10.94
C ALA A 77 23.73 2.26 12.48
N GLY A 78 22.51 2.48 12.95
CA GLY A 78 22.24 2.65 14.38
C GLY A 78 20.75 2.56 14.70
N SER A 79 20.05 1.57 14.14
CA SER A 79 18.72 1.22 14.63
C SER A 79 18.77 -0.20 15.18
N ARG A 80 18.80 -0.25 16.52
CA ARG A 80 18.67 -1.44 17.36
C ARG A 80 17.40 -2.19 16.99
N SER A 81 17.52 -3.11 16.04
CA SER A 81 16.50 -4.12 15.78
C SER A 81 16.54 -5.15 16.90
N LYS A 82 15.41 -5.81 17.12
CA LYS A 82 15.19 -6.86 18.13
C LYS A 82 16.08 -8.13 17.97
N VAL A 83 17.20 -8.02 17.25
CA VAL A 83 18.15 -9.08 16.93
C VAL A 83 19.19 -9.28 18.06
N ASP A 84 19.61 -8.21 18.75
CA ASP A 84 20.61 -8.31 19.83
C ASP A 84 20.12 -9.09 21.07
N ARG A 85 18.80 -9.14 21.30
CA ARG A 85 18.24 -9.85 22.47
C ARG A 85 18.27 -11.36 22.29
N ALA A 86 18.08 -11.85 21.07
CA ALA A 86 18.08 -13.27 20.75
C ALA A 86 19.50 -13.88 20.76
N MET A 87 20.51 -13.10 20.36
CA MET A 87 21.91 -13.59 20.37
C MET A 87 22.47 -13.79 21.78
N ARG A 88 22.03 -13.01 22.78
CA ARG A 88 22.48 -13.19 24.18
C ARG A 88 21.91 -14.42 24.89
N GLU A 89 20.78 -14.94 24.43
CA GLU A 89 20.15 -16.10 25.06
C GLU A 89 20.79 -17.43 24.61
N LEU A 90 21.50 -17.45 23.48
CA LEU A 90 22.20 -18.64 22.98
C LEU A 90 23.62 -18.81 23.55
N GLU A 91 24.26 -17.75 24.06
CA GLU A 91 25.63 -17.81 24.61
C GLU A 91 25.71 -18.22 26.10
N LEU A 92 24.58 -18.44 26.77
CA LEU A 92 24.52 -18.82 28.19
C LEU A 92 23.76 -20.13 28.45
N GLY A 93 23.60 -20.97 27.42
CA GLY A 93 23.05 -22.32 27.52
C GLY A 93 24.09 -23.39 27.23
#